data_AF-A0A357QQD9-F1
#
_entry.id   AF-A0A357QQD9-F1
#
_cell.length_a   1.000
_cell.length_b   1.000
_cell.length_c   1.000
_cell.angle_alpha   90.00
_cell.angle_beta   90.00
_cell.angle_gamma   90.00
#
_symmetry.space_group_name_H-M   'P 1'
#
loop_
_entity.id
_entity.type
_entity.pdbx_description
1 polymer ?
#
loop_
_entity_poly.entity_id
_entity_poly.type
_entity_poly.pdbx_seq_one_letter_code
_entity_poly.pdbx_strand_id
1 'polypeptide(L)'
;MSEKKGLLVNNSFSFAIRIINLYKFLTTEKREFVLSKQILRSGTSIGALIREAQNAESKPDFIHKLGIAQKECDETSYWLELLYETEYINKDLFDS
;
A
#
# COMPACT_ATOMS: atom_id res chain seq x y z
N MET A 1 22.36 16.17 -5.31
CA MET A 1 21.11 16.96 -5.34
C MET A 1 19.95 16.00 -5.18
N SER A 2 19.39 15.89 -3.98
CA SER A 2 18.15 15.12 -3.77
C SER A 2 17.02 15.97 -4.33
N GLU A 3 16.52 15.62 -5.52
CA GLU A 3 15.27 16.20 -6.01
C GLU A 3 14.20 15.95 -4.94
N LYS A 4 13.54 17.03 -4.48
CA LYS A 4 12.33 16.93 -3.66
C LYS A 4 11.27 16.19 -4.48
N LYS A 5 11.26 14.86 -4.44
CA LYS A 5 10.17 14.04 -4.97
C LYS A 5 8.86 14.53 -4.35
N GLY A 6 7.79 14.54 -5.15
CA GLY A 6 6.48 14.98 -4.70
C GLY A 6 6.05 14.27 -3.42
N LEU A 7 5.34 14.97 -2.54
CA LEU A 7 4.92 14.46 -1.24
C LEU A 7 4.20 13.11 -1.34
N LEU A 8 3.34 12.96 -2.35
CA LEU A 8 2.63 11.72 -2.63
C LEU A 8 3.57 10.54 -2.97
N VAL A 9 4.65 10.78 -3.71
CA VAL A 9 5.65 9.75 -4.08
C VAL A 9 6.43 9.29 -2.86
N ASN A 10 6.80 10.20 -1.96
CA ASN A 10 7.53 9.86 -0.74
C ASN A 10 6.63 9.11 0.24
N ASN A 11 5.39 9.59 0.43
CA ASN A 11 4.44 8.96 1.34
C ASN A 11 4.06 7.55 0.89
N SER A 12 3.78 7.35 -0.40
CA SER A 12 3.43 6.02 -0.92
C SER A 12 4.61 5.04 -0.85
N PHE A 13 5.85 5.53 -0.99
CA PHE A 13 7.04 4.70 -0.80
C PHE A 13 7.23 4.29 0.66
N SER A 14 7.10 5.22 1.61
CA SER A 14 7.15 4.91 3.04
C SER A 14 6.02 3.97 3.45
N PHE A 15 4.81 4.15 2.88
CA PHE A 15 3.68 3.25 3.09
C PHE A 15 3.98 1.83 2.59
N ALA A 16 4.55 1.69 1.39
CA ALA A 16 4.94 0.38 0.86
C ALA A 16 5.94 -0.35 1.78
N ILE A 17 6.89 0.38 2.40
CA ILE A 17 7.80 -0.20 3.41
C ILE A 17 7.02 -0.72 4.63
N ARG A 18 6.03 0.04 5.12
CA ARG A 18 5.18 -0.39 6.24
C ARG A 18 4.39 -1.66 5.89
N ILE A 19 3.81 -1.73 4.68
CA ILE A 19 3.10 -2.92 4.18
C ILE A 19 4.02 -4.14 4.11
N ILE A 20 5.26 -3.99 3.64
CA ILE A 20 6.24 -5.08 3.61
C ILE A 20 6.56 -5.58 5.02
N ASN A 21 6.68 -4.68 6.00
CA ASN A 21 6.94 -5.05 7.39
C ASN A 21 5.71 -5.72 8.03
N LEU A 22 4.49 -5.26 7.72
CA LEU A 22 3.26 -5.92 8.11
C LEU A 22 3.17 -7.34 7.54
N TYR A 23 3.49 -7.53 6.26
CA TYR A 23 3.55 -8.86 5.64
C TYR A 23 4.53 -9.80 6.37
N LYS A 24 5.72 -9.31 6.70
CA LYS A 24 6.71 -10.09 7.48
C LYS A 24 6.13 -10.48 8.84
N PHE A 25 5.54 -9.54 9.57
CA PHE A 25 4.90 -9.79 10.86
C PHE A 25 3.80 -10.86 10.76
N LEU A 26 2.89 -10.71 9.80
CA LEU A 26 1.78 -11.66 9.59
C LEU A 26 2.28 -13.07 9.28
N THR A 27 3.31 -13.20 8.45
CA THR A 27 3.83 -14.52 8.02
C THR A 27 4.73 -15.19 9.05
N THR A 28 5.51 -14.41 9.82
CA THR A 28 6.48 -14.94 10.79
C THR A 28 5.86 -15.16 12.17
N GLU A 29 5.16 -14.16 12.69
CA GLU A 29 4.59 -14.19 14.05
C GLU A 29 3.20 -14.79 14.07
N LYS A 30 2.34 -14.40 13.12
CA LYS A 30 0.93 -14.82 13.09
C LYS A 30 0.67 -16.06 12.23
N ARG A 31 1.65 -16.50 11.44
CA ARG A 31 1.54 -17.63 10.50
C ARG A 31 0.34 -17.49 9.53
N GLU A 32 0.05 -16.28 9.10
CA GLU A 32 -0.99 -15.95 8.12
C GLU A 32 -0.34 -15.77 6.73
N PHE A 33 -0.85 -16.48 5.72
CA PHE A 33 -0.20 -16.57 4.40
C PHE A 33 -1.10 -16.22 3.22
N VAL A 34 -2.38 -15.95 3.44
CA VAL A 34 -3.39 -15.70 2.41
C VAL A 34 -3.69 -14.20 2.36
N LEU A 35 -4.18 -13.61 3.45
CA LEU A 35 -4.49 -12.19 3.55
C LEU A 35 -3.23 -11.33 3.44
N SER A 36 -2.13 -11.81 4.03
CA SER A 36 -0.82 -11.18 4.00
C SER A 36 -0.31 -11.00 2.57
N LYS A 37 -0.56 -11.95 1.67
CA LYS A 37 -0.23 -11.81 0.25
C LYS A 37 -1.12 -10.80 -0.46
N GLN A 38 -2.42 -10.76 -0.13
CA GLN A 38 -3.36 -9.81 -0.73
C GLN A 38 -3.02 -8.36 -0.36
N ILE A 39 -2.79 -8.09 0.92
CA ILE A 39 -2.40 -6.77 1.41
C ILE A 39 -1.01 -6.35 0.93
N LEU A 40 -0.06 -7.30 0.82
CA LEU A 40 1.26 -7.02 0.25
C LEU A 40 1.14 -6.53 -1.20
N ARG A 41 0.35 -7.23 -2.02
CA ARG A 41 0.14 -6.90 -3.43
C ARG A 41 -0.53 -5.54 -3.58
N SER A 42 -1.68 -5.33 -2.94
CA SER A 42 -2.45 -4.08 -3.06
C SER A 42 -1.67 -2.89 -2.48
N GLY A 43 -1.17 -3.02 -1.25
CA GLY A 43 -0.49 -1.92 -0.57
C GLY A 43 0.81 -1.47 -1.22
N THR A 44 1.56 -2.37 -1.86
CA THR A 44 2.77 -1.97 -2.62
C THR A 44 2.47 -1.45 -4.03
N SER A 45 1.35 -1.86 -4.63
CA SER A 45 0.90 -1.41 -5.95
C SER A 45 0.55 0.08 -5.99
N ILE A 46 0.07 0.64 -4.87
CA ILE A 46 -0.20 2.09 -4.74
C ILE A 46 1.02 2.93 -5.13
N GLY A 47 2.17 2.64 -4.53
CA GLY A 47 3.43 3.35 -4.81
C GLY A 47 3.96 3.10 -6.21
N ALA A 48 3.77 1.89 -6.74
CA ALA A 48 4.15 1.54 -8.12
C ALA A 48 3.33 2.36 -9.14
N LEU A 49 2.01 2.40 -9.00
CA LEU A 49 1.11 3.15 -9.88
C LEU A 49 1.32 4.66 -9.80
N ILE A 50 1.61 5.20 -8.61
CA ILE A 50 1.97 6.60 -8.46
C ILE A 50 3.28 6.92 -9.21
N ARG A 51 4.27 6.01 -9.19
CA ARG A 51 5.51 6.17 -9.97
C ARG A 51 5.26 6.05 -11.48
N GLU A 52 4.40 5.13 -11.91
CA GLU A 52 3.97 5.05 -13.32
C GLU A 52 3.30 6.34 -13.75
N ALA A 53 2.41 6.91 -12.92
CA ALA A 53 1.77 8.19 -13.20
C ALA A 53 2.79 9.32 -13.39
N GLN A 54 3.90 9.35 -12.64
CA GLN A 54 4.96 10.37 -12.86
C GLN A 54 5.60 10.30 -14.26
N ASN A 55 5.54 9.14 -14.91
CA ASN A 55 6.06 8.93 -16.26
C ASN A 55 4.94 8.84 -17.32
N ALA A 56 3.72 9.29 -16.99
CA ALA A 56 2.57 9.19 -17.88
C ALA A 56 2.80 9.96 -19.19
N GLU A 57 2.36 9.36 -20.30
CA GLU A 57 2.53 9.93 -21.64
C GLU A 57 1.52 11.05 -21.94
N SER A 58 0.46 11.16 -21.12
CA SER A 58 -0.60 12.15 -21.28
C SER A 58 -1.32 12.44 -19.97
N LYS A 59 -2.10 13.54 -19.92
CA LYS A 59 -2.95 13.86 -18.76
C LYS A 59 -4.02 12.78 -18.49
N PRO A 60 -4.73 12.23 -19.49
CA PRO A 60 -5.66 11.13 -19.24
C PRO A 60 -4.99 9.89 -18.66
N ASP A 61 -3.80 9.52 -19.15
CA ASP A 61 -3.04 8.39 -18.60
C ASP A 61 -2.62 8.65 -17.15
N PHE A 62 -2.12 9.85 -16.84
CA PHE A 62 -1.81 10.27 -15.48
C PHE A 62 -3.01 10.09 -14.53
N ILE A 63 -4.18 10.59 -14.92
CA ILE A 63 -5.41 10.48 -14.13
C ILE A 63 -5.83 9.01 -13.99
N HIS A 64 -5.73 8.23 -15.06
CA HIS A 64 -6.08 6.81 -15.04
C HIS A 64 -5.21 6.02 -14.06
N LYS A 65 -3.88 6.20 -14.10
CA LYS A 65 -2.94 5.53 -13.19
C LYS A 65 -3.18 5.90 -11.73
N LEU A 66 -3.46 7.17 -11.43
CA LEU A 66 -3.87 7.59 -10.08
C LEU A 66 -5.23 7.01 -9.67
N GLY A 67 -6.17 6.88 -10.60
CA GLY A 67 -7.46 6.22 -10.35
C GLY A 67 -7.33 4.73 -10.02
N ILE A 68 -6.36 4.03 -10.63
CA ILE A 68 -6.03 2.65 -10.22
C ILE A 68 -5.37 2.67 -8.84
N ALA A 69 -4.42 3.58 -8.57
CA ALA A 69 -3.78 3.68 -7.27
C ALA A 69 -4.79 3.90 -6.14
N GLN A 70 -5.84 4.69 -6.40
CA GLN A 70 -6.95 4.88 -5.45
C GLN A 70 -7.70 3.57 -5.18
N LYS A 71 -7.97 2.75 -6.19
CA LYS A 71 -8.62 1.43 -6.00
C LYS A 71 -7.75 0.50 -5.15
N GLU A 72 -6.43 0.53 -5.35
CA GLU A 72 -5.50 -0.23 -4.52
C GLU A 72 -5.47 0.27 -3.07
N CYS A 73 -5.67 1.58 -2.83
CA CYS A 73 -5.86 2.11 -1.47
C CYS A 73 -7.12 1.53 -0.80
N ASP A 74 -8.24 1.48 -1.52
CA ASP A 74 -9.50 0.93 -0.99
C ASP A 74 -9.37 -0.56 -0.69
N GLU A 75 -8.77 -1.34 -1.60
CA GLU A 75 -8.50 -2.77 -1.38
C GLU A 75 -7.56 -2.99 -0.18
N THR A 76 -6.50 -2.19 -0.06
CA THR A 76 -5.57 -2.26 1.09
C THR A 76 -6.28 -1.97 2.40
N SER A 77 -7.17 -0.97 2.42
CA SER A 77 -7.94 -0.58 3.62
C SER A 77 -8.87 -1.70 4.05
N TYR A 78 -9.57 -2.34 3.11
CA TYR A 78 -10.41 -3.50 3.39
C TYR A 78 -9.62 -4.66 4.03
N TRP A 79 -8.41 -4.94 3.53
CA TRP A 79 -7.57 -5.97 4.13
C TRP A 79 -7.09 -5.60 5.53
N LEU A 80 -6.79 -4.34 5.81
CA LEU A 80 -6.45 -3.87 7.15
C LEU A 80 -7.62 -4.05 8.13
N GLU A 81 -8.83 -3.70 7.70
CA GLU A 81 -10.06 -3.88 8.49
C GLU A 81 -10.27 -5.36 8.82
N LEU A 82 -10.16 -6.26 7.83
CA LEU A 82 -10.28 -7.69 8.07
C LEU A 82 -9.20 -8.21 9.04
N LEU A 83 -7.94 -7.80 8.88
CA LEU A 83 -6.86 -8.20 9.77
C LEU A 83 -7.07 -7.72 11.21
N TYR A 84 -7.70 -6.55 11.39
CA TYR A 84 -8.04 -6.01 12.71
C TYR A 84 -9.23 -6.74 13.33
N GLU A 85 -10.35 -6.87 12.60
CA GLU A 85 -11.57 -7.54 13.07
C GLU A 85 -11.37 -9.05 13.34
N THR A 86 -10.33 -9.66 12.75
CA THR A 86 -9.94 -11.06 12.99
C THR A 86 -8.72 -11.20 13.90
N GLU A 87 -8.34 -10.14 14.62
CA GLU A 87 -7.33 -10.13 15.68
C GLU A 87 -5.88 -10.49 15.23
N TYR A 88 -5.60 -10.41 13.93
CA TYR A 88 -4.24 -10.54 13.42
C TYR A 88 -3.37 -9.34 13.79
N ILE A 89 -3.95 -8.15 13.82
CA ILE A 89 -3.31 -6.91 14.28
C ILE A 89 -4.13 -6.26 15.38
N ASN A 90 -3.47 -5.54 16.29
CA ASN A 90 -4.14 -4.77 17.34
C ASN A 90 -4.47 -3.36 16.86
N LYS A 91 -5.19 -2.60 17.68
CA LYS A 91 -5.59 -1.23 17.37
C LYS A 91 -4.41 -0.30 17.12
N ASP A 92 -3.35 -0.41 17.91
CA ASP A 92 -2.16 0.44 17.73
C ASP A 92 -1.49 0.23 16.36
N LEU A 93 -1.44 -1.01 15.88
CA LEU A 93 -0.94 -1.33 14.55
C LEU A 93 -1.89 -0.84 13.45
N PHE A 94 -3.21 -0.97 13.65
CA PHE A 94 -4.24 -0.53 12.71
C PHE A 94 -4.27 1.01 12.53
N ASP A 95 -4.15 1.77 13.62
CA ASP A 95 -4.23 3.25 13.61
C ASP A 95 -2.89 3.94 13.26
N SER A 96 -1.79 3.18 13.09
CA SER A 96 -0.42 3.72 12.95
C SER A 96 -0.09 4.41 11.63
#